data_AF-A0A9D4BBZ1-F1
#
_entry.id   AF-A0A9D4BBZ1-F1
#
_cell.length_a   1.000
_cell.length_b   1.000
_cell.length_c   1.000
_cell.angle_alpha   90.00
_cell.angle_beta   90.00
_cell.angle_gamma   90.00
#
_symmetry.space_group_name_H-M   'P 1'
#
loop_
_entity.id
_entity.type
_entity.pdbx_description
1 polymer ?
#
loop_
_entity_poly.entity_id
_entity_poly.type
_entity_poly.pdbx_seq_one_letter_code
_entity_poly.pdbx_strand_id
1 'polypeptide(L)' 'MTSIRTGRLVSDLYTKPTDRDLYLHKDSSHTKSTKKAFQYGLGVSLKQIYSVETDYKNHRSEIKEQLLKR' A
#
# COMPACT_ATOMS: atom_id res chain seq x y z
N MET A 1 8.66 11.10 -1.82
CA MET A 1 9.29 12.41 -2.09
C MET A 1 8.84 12.86 -3.46
N THR A 2 8.50 14.13 -3.69
CA THR A 2 8.01 14.58 -5.01
C THR A 2 9.19 15.03 -5.88
N SER A 3 9.34 14.44 -7.06
CA SER A 3 10.42 14.70 -8.02
C SER A 3 9.86 14.93 -9.43
N ILE A 4 10.64 15.53 -10.32
CA ILE A 4 10.25 15.73 -11.71
C ILE A 4 11.05 14.75 -12.57
N ARG A 5 10.37 13.88 -13.32
CA ARG A 5 10.99 12.98 -14.30
C ARG A 5 10.34 13.20 -15.66
N THR A 6 11.16 13.48 -16.69
CA THR A 6 10.72 13.68 -18.08
C THR A 6 9.55 14.67 -18.21
N GLY A 7 9.60 15.81 -17.51
CA GLY A 7 8.54 16.83 -17.54
C GLY A 7 7.24 16.46 -16.82
N ARG A 8 7.20 15.33 -16.09
CA ARG A 8 6.05 14.91 -15.27
C ARG A 8 6.40 14.96 -13.78
N LEU A 9 5.43 15.37 -12.97
CA LEU A 9 5.49 15.23 -11.51
C LEU A 9 5.37 13.74 -11.15
N VAL A 10 6.37 13.22 -10.47
CA VAL A 10 6.41 11.87 -9.92
C VAL A 10 6.50 11.99 -8.41
N SER A 11 5.55 11.40 -7.70
CA SER A 11 5.56 11.31 -6.24
C SER A 11 5.55 9.87 -5.82
N ASP A 12 6.39 9.52 -4.86
CA ASP A 12 6.25 8.25 -4.15
C ASP A 12 4.97 8.21 -3.33
N LEU A 13 4.55 7.00 -2.94
CA LEU A 13 3.48 6.77 -1.99
C LEU A 13 3.81 7.45 -0.65
N TYR A 14 3.10 8.52 -0.35
CA TYR A 14 3.13 9.11 0.98
C TYR A 14 2.40 8.18 1.95
N THR A 15 3.12 7.74 2.98
CA THR A 15 2.57 6.92 4.07
C THR A 15 2.55 7.80 5.32
N LYS A 16 1.37 8.07 5.89
CA LYS A 16 1.33 8.80 7.18
C LYS A 16 2.05 7.96 8.24
N PRO A 17 2.68 8.60 9.24
CA PRO A 17 3.30 7.87 10.35
C PRO A 17 2.35 6.87 11.02
N THR A 18 1.06 7.20 11.07
CA THR A 18 -0.03 6.38 11.64
C THR A 18 -0.59 5.33 10.68
N ASP A 19 -0.28 5.37 9.38
CA ASP A 19 -0.77 4.35 8.43
C ASP A 19 -0.11 2.98 8.68
N ARG A 20 1.08 2.98 9.31
CA ARG A 20 1.70 1.74 9.82
C ARG A 20 0.82 1.04 10.85
N ASP A 21 0.03 1.85 11.56
CA ASP A 21 -0.93 1.47 12.58
C ASP A 21 -2.37 1.51 12.05
N LEU A 22 -2.62 1.49 10.73
CA LEU A 22 -3.98 1.24 10.23
C LEU A 22 -4.35 -0.21 10.57
N TYR A 23 -4.88 -0.36 11.78
CA TYR A 23 -5.10 -1.58 12.53
C TYR A 23 -6.20 -2.40 11.87
N LEU A 24 -5.77 -3.39 11.11
CA LEU A 24 -6.55 -4.61 10.99
C LEU A 24 -5.72 -5.78 11.49
N HIS A 25 -5.42 -5.73 12.79
CA HIS A 25 -4.79 -6.84 13.50
C HIS A 25 -5.61 -8.12 13.28
N LYS A 26 -4.93 -9.27 13.18
CA LYS A 26 -5.60 -10.56 12.98
C LYS A 26 -6.67 -10.82 14.05
N ASP A 27 -6.42 -10.35 15.27
CA ASP A 27 -7.29 -10.47 16.44
C ASP A 27 -8.26 -9.29 16.64
N SER A 28 -8.25 -8.30 15.74
CA SER A 28 -9.25 -7.23 15.82
C SER A 28 -10.66 -7.81 15.63
N SER A 29 -11.66 -7.19 16.25
CA SER A 29 -13.07 -7.61 16.21
C SER A 29 -13.71 -7.53 14.81
N HIS A 30 -12.99 -7.03 13.81
CA HIS A 30 -13.46 -6.95 12.44
C HIS A 30 -13.76 -8.32 11.84
N THR A 31 -14.80 -8.37 11.02
CA THR A 31 -15.22 -9.57 10.31
C THR A 31 -14.16 -10.03 9.32
N LYS A 32 -14.17 -11.33 8.98
CA LYS A 32 -13.24 -11.90 7.99
C LYS A 32 -13.34 -11.22 6.62
N SER A 33 -14.53 -10.76 6.22
CA SER A 33 -14.73 -10.08 4.94
C SER A 33 -14.03 -8.72 4.92
N THR A 34 -14.18 -7.91 5.97
CA THR A 34 -13.47 -6.63 6.11
C THR A 34 -11.96 -6.83 6.10
N LYS A 35 -11.46 -7.90 6.75
CA LYS A 35 -10.04 -8.27 6.75
C LYS A 35 -9.47 -8.56 5.38
N LYS A 36 -10.20 -9.32 4.56
CA LYS A 36 -9.80 -9.60 3.18
C LYS A 36 -9.95 -8.37 2.27
N ALA A 37 -11.04 -7.63 2.41
CA ALA A 37 -11.33 -6.46 1.57
C ALA A 37 -10.27 -5.36 1.75
N PHE A 38 -9.77 -5.16 2.97
CA PHE A 38 -8.72 -4.18 3.23
C PHE A 38 -7.42 -4.49 2.49
N GLN A 39 -6.96 -5.74 2.54
CA GLN A 39 -5.77 -6.20 1.82
C GLN A 39 -5.93 -6.05 0.29
N TYR A 40 -7.12 -6.38 -0.22
CA TYR A 40 -7.44 -6.24 -1.63
C TYR A 40 -7.46 -4.76 -2.06
N GLY A 41 -8.09 -3.90 -1.26
CA GLY A 41 -8.15 -2.45 -1.48
C GLY A 41 -6.77 -1.83 -1.56
N LEU A 42 -5.86 -2.18 -0.63
CA LEU A 42 -4.46 -1.74 -0.67
C LEU A 42 -3.76 -2.12 -1.99
N GLY A 43 -4.00 -3.32 -2.50
CA GLY A 43 -3.43 -3.77 -3.77
C GLY A 43 -3.96 -2.98 -4.98
N VAL A 44 -5.25 -2.66 -5.00
CA VAL A 44 -5.87 -1.85 -6.07
C VAL A 44 -5.35 -0.42 -6.02
N SER A 45 -5.29 0.19 -4.83
CA SER A 45 -4.79 1.55 -4.64
C SER A 45 -3.34 1.70 -5.07
N LEU A 46 -2.48 0.72 -4.77
CA LEU A 46 -1.09 0.71 -5.26
C LEU A 46 -1.01 0.79 -6.78
N LYS A 47 -1.83 0.00 -7.49
CA LYS A 47 -1.84 -0.02 -8.96
C LYS A 47 -2.33 1.31 -9.56
N GLN A 48 -3.17 2.05 -8.85
CA GLN A 48 -3.65 3.36 -9.29
C GLN A 48 -2.66 4.50 -9.03
N ILE A 49 -1.89 4.42 -7.94
CA ILE A 49 -0.95 5.46 -7.53
C ILE A 49 0.34 5.40 -8.36
N TYR A 50 0.85 4.20 -8.60
CA TYR A 50 2.11 4.02 -9.29
C TYR A 50 1.95 4.11 -10.81
N SER A 51 2.54 5.15 -11.40
CA SER A 51 2.62 5.33 -12.86
C SER A 51 3.74 4.51 -13.50
N VAL A 52 4.69 4.02 -12.70
CA VAL A 52 5.86 3.24 -13.14
C VAL A 52 5.73 1.81 -12.61
N GLU A 53 5.77 0.84 -13.51
CA GLU A 53 5.58 -0.59 -13.21
C GLU A 53 6.63 -1.14 -12.23
N THR A 54 7.87 -0.64 -12.29
CA THR A 54 8.93 -1.06 -11.37
C THR A 54 8.64 -0.64 -9.93
N ASP A 55 8.17 0.59 -9.73
CA ASP A 55 7.89 1.15 -8.41
C ASP A 55 6.67 0.46 -7.79
N TYR A 56 5.65 0.16 -8.63
CA TYR A 56 4.53 -0.70 -8.27
C TYR A 56 4.98 -2.07 -7.79
N LYS A 57 5.85 -2.77 -8.54
CA LYS A 57 6.33 -4.12 -8.17
C LYS A 57 7.11 -4.13 -6.86
N ASN A 58 7.94 -3.10 -6.64
CA ASN A 58 8.72 -2.95 -5.42
C ASN A 58 7.81 -2.75 -4.21
N HIS A 59 6.90 -1.77 -4.25
CA HIS A 59 5.98 -1.49 -3.14
C HIS A 59 4.96 -2.61 -2.90
N ARG A 60 4.53 -3.30 -3.96
CA ARG A 60 3.69 -4.49 -3.82
C ARG A 60 4.40 -5.58 -3.02
N SER A 61 5.70 -5.77 -3.23
CA SER A 61 6.47 -6.78 -2.51
C SER A 61 6.62 -6.42 -1.04
N GLU A 62 6.90 -5.15 -0.73
CA GLU A 62 6.97 -4.64 0.64
C GLU A 62 5.64 -4.81 1.40
N ILE A 63 4.51 -4.44 0.80
CA ILE A 63 3.19 -4.62 1.41
C ILE A 63 2.86 -6.09 1.59
N LYS A 64 3.22 -6.96 0.63
CA LYS A 64 3.03 -8.41 0.78
C LYS A 64 3.81 -8.95 1.97
N GLU A 65 5.07 -8.54 2.15
CA GLU A 65 5.85 -8.94 3.33
C GLU A 65 5.24 -8.42 4.64
N GLN A 66 4.80 -7.16 4.66
CA GLN A 66 4.13 -6.59 5.83
C GLN A 66 2.83 -7.34 6.19
N LEU A 67 2.08 -7.80 5.19
CA LEU A 67 0.87 -8.60 5.38
C LEU A 67 1.17 -10.05 5.80
N LEU A 68 2.30 -10.63 5.38
CA LEU A 68 2.72 -11.98 5.76
C LEU A 68 3.41 -12.05 7.14
N LYS A 69 4.06 -10.97 7.58
CA LYS A 69 4.66 -10.86 8.92
C LYS A 69 3.62 -10.61 10.03
N ARG A 70 2.33 -10.51 9.70
CA ARG A 70 1.19 -10.35 10.62
C ARG A 70 0.51 -11.69 10.92
#